data_AF-B5W8U9-F1
#
_entry.id   AF-B5W8U9-F1
#
_cell.length_a   1.000
_cell.length_b   1.000
_cell.length_c   1.000
_cell.angle_alpha   90.00
_cell.angle_beta   90.00
_cell.angle_gamma   90.00
#
_symmetry.space_group_name_H-M   'P 1'
#
loop_
_entity.id
_entity.type
_entity.pdbx_description
1 polymer ?
#
loop_
_entity_poly.entity_id
_entity_poly.type
_entity_poly.pdbx_seq_one_letter_code
_entity_poly.pdbx_strand_id
1 'polypeptide(L)'
;MAEAILYPITHLRNLTSILRSGGILANNRLKSQRINYVDIAHETIHNKRAQINIPCSIGGPLHDYITWYFEPPSPLLYAISRGNIQGYEEGQSPVVHLVATVEDIAAAGMPI
;
A
#
# COMPACT_ATOMS: atom_id res chain seq x y z
N MET A 1 -7.00 15.57 21.71
CA MET A 1 -5.81 14.71 21.50
C MET A 1 -5.44 14.84 20.03
N ALA A 2 -4.15 14.79 19.67
CA ALA A 2 -3.78 14.81 18.25
C ALA A 2 -4.15 13.47 17.62
N GLU A 3 -4.88 13.49 16.50
CA GLU A 3 -5.24 12.28 15.73
C GLU A 3 -4.02 11.79 14.96
N ALA A 4 -3.76 10.48 15.00
CA ALA A 4 -2.65 9.90 14.25
C ALA A 4 -3.08 9.62 12.80
N ILE A 5 -2.51 10.36 11.85
CA ILE A 5 -2.87 10.26 10.44
C ILE A 5 -2.02 9.20 9.73
N LEU A 6 -2.65 8.45 8.85
CA LEU A 6 -2.06 7.43 7.99
C LEU A 6 -2.18 7.85 6.52
N TYR A 7 -1.11 7.58 5.77
CA TYR A 7 -0.95 7.97 4.38
C TYR A 7 -0.61 6.79 3.46
N PRO A 8 -1.52 5.82 3.21
CA PRO A 8 -1.32 4.81 2.17
C PRO A 8 -1.03 5.47 0.82
N ILE A 9 -0.04 4.96 0.10
CA ILE A 9 0.36 5.48 -1.20
C ILE A 9 -0.04 4.51 -2.31
N THR A 10 -0.57 5.04 -3.42
CA THR A 10 -0.96 4.23 -4.58
C THR A 10 -0.93 5.05 -5.86
N HIS A 11 -1.13 4.40 -7.01
CA HIS A 11 -1.31 5.05 -8.30
C HIS A 11 -2.78 5.46 -8.51
N LEU A 12 -3.04 6.61 -9.13
CA LEU A 12 -4.39 7.13 -9.41
C LEU A 12 -5.29 6.10 -10.12
N ARG A 13 -4.72 5.34 -11.06
CA ARG A 13 -5.47 4.29 -11.80
C ARG A 13 -5.95 3.13 -10.91
N ASN A 14 -5.38 2.96 -9.72
CA ASN A 14 -5.81 1.94 -8.77
C ASN A 14 -7.07 2.35 -7.98
N LEU A 15 -7.48 3.64 -8.01
CA LEU A 15 -8.65 4.09 -7.27
C LEU A 15 -9.93 3.37 -7.69
N THR A 16 -10.09 3.08 -8.99
CA THR A 16 -11.26 2.34 -9.49
C THR A 16 -11.38 0.96 -8.87
N SER A 17 -10.27 0.20 -8.75
CA SER A 17 -10.30 -1.14 -8.14
C SER A 17 -10.47 -1.07 -6.62
N ILE A 18 -9.86 -0.07 -5.96
CA ILE A 18 -10.03 0.18 -4.52
C ILE A 18 -11.51 0.46 -4.20
N LEU A 19 -12.15 1.38 -4.94
CA LEU A 19 -13.56 1.71 -4.73
C LEU A 19 -14.48 0.51 -4.99
N ARG A 20 -14.24 -0.26 -6.05
CA ARG A 20 -15.03 -1.47 -6.35
C ARG A 20 -14.86 -2.57 -5.31
N SER A 21 -13.68 -2.68 -4.71
CA SER A 21 -13.36 -3.67 -3.68
C SER A 21 -13.83 -3.25 -2.29
N GLY A 22 -14.30 -2.01 -2.13
CA GLY A 22 -14.66 -1.42 -0.84
C GLY A 22 -13.45 -1.08 0.05
N GLY A 23 -12.24 -1.03 -0.52
CA GLY A 23 -11.01 -0.76 0.23
C GLY A 23 -9.74 -1.20 -0.50
N ILE A 24 -8.59 -0.89 0.10
CA ILE A 24 -7.29 -1.37 -0.37
C ILE A 24 -7.20 -2.87 -0.04
N LEU A 25 -6.71 -3.67 -0.98
CA LEU A 25 -6.49 -5.10 -0.79
C LEU A 25 -4.99 -5.40 -0.67
N ALA A 26 -4.65 -6.33 0.20
CA ALA A 26 -3.28 -6.84 0.31
C ALA A 26 -2.86 -7.58 -0.99
N ASN A 27 -1.55 -7.65 -1.24
CA ASN A 27 -1.00 -8.14 -2.51
C ASN A 27 -1.45 -9.58 -2.83
N ASN A 28 -1.47 -10.47 -1.85
CA ASN A 28 -1.91 -11.85 -2.06
C ASN A 28 -3.41 -11.91 -2.40
N ARG A 29 -4.22 -10.99 -1.89
CA ARG A 29 -5.65 -10.89 -2.19
C ARG A 29 -5.90 -10.30 -3.58
N LEU A 30 -5.09 -9.32 -4.01
CA LEU A 30 -5.09 -8.84 -5.39
C LEU A 30 -4.76 -9.97 -6.37
N LYS A 31 -3.73 -10.79 -6.06
CA LYS A 31 -3.33 -11.95 -6.87
C LYS A 31 -4.42 -13.03 -6.93
N SER A 32 -5.00 -13.40 -5.78
CA SER A 32 -6.03 -14.45 -5.73
C SER A 32 -7.30 -14.05 -6.47
N GLN A 33 -7.67 -12.76 -6.42
CA GLN A 33 -8.83 -12.22 -7.12
C GLN A 33 -8.53 -11.78 -8.57
N ARG A 34 -7.27 -11.91 -9.02
CA ARG A 34 -6.80 -11.49 -10.36
C ARG A 34 -7.15 -10.03 -10.67
N ILE A 35 -7.04 -9.17 -9.66
CA ILE A 35 -7.25 -7.73 -9.82
C ILE A 35 -5.96 -7.10 -10.33
N ASN A 36 -6.01 -6.55 -11.54
CA ASN A 36 -4.90 -5.79 -12.09
C ASN A 36 -4.76 -4.44 -11.38
N TYR A 37 -3.53 -4.03 -11.11
CA TYR A 37 -3.19 -2.74 -10.54
C TYR A 37 -1.88 -2.23 -11.15
N VAL A 38 -1.66 -0.92 -11.09
CA VAL A 38 -0.38 -0.30 -11.42
C VAL A 38 0.53 -0.43 -10.20
N ASP A 39 1.59 -1.22 -10.34
CA ASP A 39 2.60 -1.37 -9.31
C ASP A 39 3.62 -0.23 -9.41
N ILE A 40 3.81 0.47 -8.29
CA ILE A 40 4.77 1.55 -8.14
C ILE A 40 5.86 1.18 -7.13
N ALA A 41 5.86 -0.04 -6.58
CA ALA A 41 6.84 -0.48 -5.61
C ALA A 41 8.15 -0.93 -6.27
N HIS A 42 9.25 -0.78 -5.54
CA HIS A 42 10.54 -1.31 -5.97
C HIS A 42 10.53 -2.85 -5.89
N GLU A 43 10.75 -3.53 -7.01
CA GLU A 43 10.61 -4.99 -7.12
C GLU A 43 11.42 -5.75 -6.06
N THR A 44 12.68 -5.38 -5.84
CA THR A 44 13.51 -6.06 -4.83
C THR A 44 12.98 -5.91 -3.40
N ILE A 45 12.34 -4.78 -3.07
CA ILE A 45 11.70 -4.55 -1.77
C ILE A 45 10.42 -5.37 -1.68
N HIS A 46 9.62 -5.37 -2.75
CA HIS A 46 8.41 -6.17 -2.86
C HIS A 46 8.71 -7.67 -2.68
N ASN A 47 9.73 -8.19 -3.35
CA ASN A 47 10.14 -9.59 -3.25
C ASN A 47 10.67 -9.95 -1.86
N LYS A 48 11.44 -9.06 -1.22
CA LYS A 48 11.87 -9.26 0.18
C LYS A 48 10.67 -9.33 1.12
N ARG A 49 9.70 -8.41 0.98
CA ARG A 49 8.48 -8.38 1.81
C ARG A 49 7.66 -9.65 1.65
N ALA A 50 7.60 -10.23 0.46
CA ALA A 50 6.91 -11.50 0.22
C ALA A 50 7.43 -12.66 1.09
N GLN A 51 8.69 -12.59 1.52
CA GLN A 51 9.35 -13.64 2.30
C GLN A 51 9.32 -13.39 3.82
N ILE A 52 8.80 -12.23 4.26
CA ILE A 52 8.71 -11.90 5.68
C ILE A 52 7.42 -12.47 6.23
N ASN A 53 7.51 -13.38 7.21
CA ASN A 53 6.36 -13.82 7.99
C ASN A 53 6.20 -12.95 9.24
N ILE A 54 4.97 -12.55 9.49
CA ILE A 54 4.58 -11.73 10.64
C ILE A 54 4.22 -12.69 11.80
N PRO A 55 4.85 -12.55 12.98
CA PRO A 55 4.63 -13.46 14.10
C PRO A 55 3.46 -13.08 15.01
N CYS A 56 2.78 -11.97 14.74
CA CYS A 56 1.61 -11.48 15.49
C CYS A 56 0.36 -11.46 14.60
N SER A 57 -0.79 -11.03 15.14
CA SER A 57 -2.05 -10.96 14.39
C SER A 57 -2.53 -12.36 13.94
N ILE A 58 -3.10 -12.46 12.75
CA ILE A 58 -3.45 -13.66 11.98
C ILE A 58 -2.21 -14.44 11.52
N GLY A 59 -1.01 -13.88 11.71
CA GLY A 59 0.25 -14.46 11.25
C GLY A 59 0.41 -14.42 9.72
N GLY A 60 1.30 -15.23 9.19
CA GLY A 60 1.46 -15.38 7.73
C GLY A 60 2.35 -14.32 7.07
N PRO A 61 2.47 -14.34 5.74
CA PRO A 61 3.36 -13.46 5.01
C PRO A 61 2.90 -12.00 5.07
N LEU A 62 3.84 -11.07 5.08
CA LEU A 62 3.59 -9.62 5.06
C LEU A 62 2.74 -9.17 3.86
N HIS A 63 2.68 -9.97 2.79
CA HIS A 63 1.80 -9.74 1.64
C HIS A 63 0.31 -10.04 1.87
N ASP A 64 -0.06 -10.56 3.04
CA ASP A 64 -1.45 -10.62 3.51
C ASP A 64 -1.87 -9.35 4.26
N TYR A 65 -0.94 -8.41 4.48
CA TYR A 65 -1.17 -7.14 5.19
C TYR A 65 -1.12 -5.95 4.23
N ILE A 66 -1.81 -4.87 4.61
CA ILE A 66 -1.76 -3.57 3.92
C ILE A 66 -0.70 -2.70 4.59
N THR A 67 0.02 -1.91 3.79
CA THR A 67 1.07 -1.01 4.32
C THR A 67 0.49 0.37 4.59
N TRP A 68 0.71 0.88 5.81
CA TRP A 68 0.32 2.21 6.24
C TRP A 68 1.58 3.03 6.58
N TYR A 69 1.57 4.33 6.27
CA TYR A 69 2.68 5.25 6.54
C TYR A 69 2.19 6.37 7.44
N PHE A 70 2.98 6.78 8.44
CA PHE A 70 2.61 7.89 9.33
C PHE A 70 2.98 9.27 8.77
N GLU A 71 3.93 9.36 7.83
CA GLU A 71 4.41 10.63 7.30
C GLU A 71 4.83 10.53 5.81
N PRO A 72 4.53 11.55 4.97
CA PRO A 72 5.29 11.86 3.77
C PRO A 72 6.51 12.74 4.10
N PRO A 73 7.63 12.69 3.34
CA PRO A 73 7.81 12.06 2.02
C PRO A 73 8.44 10.66 2.07
N SER A 74 7.92 9.75 1.23
CA SER A 74 8.44 8.39 1.12
C SER A 74 9.71 8.32 0.25
N PRO A 75 10.75 7.54 0.64
CA PRO A 75 11.86 7.17 -0.23
C PRO A 75 11.41 6.62 -1.60
N LEU A 76 10.19 6.07 -1.67
CA LEU A 76 9.59 5.63 -2.92
C LEU A 76 9.37 6.78 -3.90
N LEU A 77 8.89 7.94 -3.45
CA LEU A 77 8.68 9.09 -4.31
C LEU A 77 10.00 9.56 -4.92
N TYR A 78 11.07 9.59 -4.12
CA TYR A 78 12.41 9.89 -4.65
C TYR A 78 12.85 8.86 -5.69
N ALA A 79 12.67 7.56 -5.45
CA ALA A 79 13.00 6.54 -6.44
C ALA A 79 12.21 6.73 -7.76
N ILE A 80 10.92 7.06 -7.66
CA ILE A 80 10.07 7.37 -8.82
C ILE A 80 10.59 8.59 -9.59
N SER A 81 10.97 9.69 -8.92
CA SER A 81 11.46 10.89 -9.61
C SER A 81 12.80 10.68 -10.31
N ARG A 82 13.55 9.64 -9.91
CA ARG A 82 14.80 9.24 -10.55
C ARG A 82 14.61 8.18 -11.66
N GLY A 83 13.39 7.69 -11.89
CA GLY A 83 13.14 6.60 -12.82
C GLY A 83 13.69 5.25 -12.34
N ASN A 84 13.85 5.07 -11.03
CA ASN A 84 14.46 3.87 -10.43
C ASN A 84 13.44 2.78 -10.07
N ILE A 85 12.24 2.81 -10.66
CA ILE A 85 11.22 1.78 -10.49
C ILE A 85 11.06 1.05 -11.83
N GLN A 86 11.52 -0.19 -11.87
CA GLN A 86 11.43 -1.01 -13.07
C GLN A 86 9.95 -1.21 -13.48
N GLY A 87 9.65 -0.90 -14.74
CA GLY A 87 8.29 -1.03 -15.27
C GLY A 87 7.34 0.13 -14.95
N TYR A 88 7.84 1.22 -14.36
CA TYR A 88 7.04 2.41 -14.05
C TYR A 88 7.75 3.71 -14.41
N GLU A 89 7.19 4.47 -15.37
CA GLU A 89 7.82 5.67 -15.95
C GLU A 89 6.91 6.92 -15.92
N GLU A 90 5.72 6.83 -15.33
CA GLU A 90 4.72 7.93 -15.32
C GLU A 90 5.05 9.05 -14.33
N GLY A 91 6.17 8.94 -13.60
CA GLY A 91 6.63 9.93 -12.63
C GLY A 91 5.76 10.01 -11.38
N GLN A 92 5.89 11.10 -10.62
CA GLN A 92 5.19 11.30 -9.35
C GLN A 92 3.76 11.84 -9.50
N SER A 93 3.46 12.52 -10.62
CA SER A 93 2.18 13.21 -10.82
C SER A 93 0.94 12.34 -10.58
N PRO A 94 0.89 11.07 -11.04
CA PRO A 94 -0.28 10.23 -10.81
C PRO A 94 -0.23 9.45 -9.48
N VAL A 95 0.77 9.68 -8.63
CA VAL A 95 0.89 9.02 -7.32
C VAL A 95 0.08 9.80 -6.29
N VAL A 96 -0.83 9.11 -5.59
CA VAL A 96 -1.74 9.71 -4.62
C VAL A 96 -1.54 9.10 -3.24
N HIS A 97 -1.72 9.92 -2.20
CA HIS A 97 -1.86 9.44 -0.84
C HIS A 97 -3.35 9.42 -0.49
N LEU A 98 -3.80 8.28 0.01
CA LEU A 98 -5.06 8.19 0.72
C LEU A 98 -4.83 8.65 2.16
N VAL A 99 -5.87 9.14 2.82
CA VAL A 99 -5.79 9.66 4.19
C VAL A 99 -6.79 8.93 5.05
N ALA A 100 -6.32 8.40 6.18
CA ALA A 100 -7.15 7.78 7.22
C ALA A 100 -6.58 8.15 8.59
N THR A 101 -7.36 8.00 9.65
CA THR A 101 -6.86 8.13 11.03
C THR A 101 -6.72 6.75 11.68
N VAL A 102 -5.80 6.60 12.63
CA VAL A 102 -5.68 5.38 13.42
C VAL A 102 -6.96 5.12 14.21
N GLU A 103 -7.60 6.19 14.68
CA GLU A 103 -8.86 6.16 15.42
C GLU A 103 -10.00 5.58 14.58
N ASP A 104 -10.14 6.01 13.31
CA ASP A 104 -11.15 5.45 12.39
C ASP A 104 -10.92 3.96 12.14
N ILE A 105 -9.66 3.55 11.98
CA ILE A 105 -9.30 2.14 11.78
C ILE A 105 -9.61 1.31 13.03
N ALA A 106 -9.26 1.82 14.21
CA ALA A 106 -9.56 1.16 15.48
C ALA A 106 -11.08 1.04 15.70
N ALA A 107 -11.84 2.08 15.37
CA ALA A 107 -13.30 2.09 15.47
C ALA A 107 -13.98 1.14 14.48
N ALA A 108 -13.35 0.88 13.32
CA ALA A 108 -13.86 -0.08 12.33
C ALA A 108 -13.82 -1.55 12.81
N GLY A 109 -13.17 -1.85 13.94
CA GLY A 109 -13.15 -3.18 14.54
C GLY A 109 -12.49 -4.25 13.67
N MET A 110 -11.58 -3.84 12.77
CA MET A 110 -10.86 -4.78 11.91
C MET A 110 -9.84 -5.58 12.74
N PRO A 111 -9.69 -6.89 12.50
CA PRO A 111 -8.64 -7.67 13.13
C PRO A 111 -7.28 -7.11 12.70
N ILE A 112 -6.48 -6.70 13.69
CA ILE A 112 -5.08 -6.28 13.52
C ILE A 112 -4.20 -7.49 13.40
#